data_AF-A0A1D8GLM1-F1
#
_entry.id   AF-A0A1D8GLM1-F1
#
_cell.length_a   1.000
_cell.length_b   1.000
_cell.length_c   1.000
_cell.angle_alpha   90.00
_cell.angle_beta   90.00
_cell.angle_gamma   90.00
#
_symmetry.space_group_name_H-M   'P 1'
#
loop_
_entity.id
_entity.type
_entity.pdbx_description
1 polymer ?
#
loop_
_entity_poly.entity_id
_entity_poly.type
_entity_poly.pdbx_seq_one_letter_code
_entity_poly.pdbx_strand_id
1 'polypeptide(L)'
;MSNKILKSQMLQAVENQIRMNDPKCVNITLQRLVEKGYTKQEAKEMIAAILVEQMYFILKENKKFNEEEYEERLNSLGRELVLDHNDTALDKAEHSVEELLDQVAYNTGHFPKEEIEEIICKKEEAIPFLLDILKEIRDNPEQYRDEYGYFAHIYAAYLLAQFRVKEAYPILIDILSLPDDLPYDLFGDSILEAGSRMLATVWGSDASLIKALAENEEADEYMRGQAIEALAILALHNVLERDQVIAYYKKLINEPAIMNKPLLLGLLVIACCDIYPEELYEDIKNCYDEALVDESIIGMESVDDAMRQGKDYVLESSRNNTHMEFIEDTIAELEWWACFEETYKQRMNARQNFKSAQTITKPPKIGRNDLCPCGSGKKYKKCCGK
;
A
#
# COMPACT_ATOMS: atom_id res chain seq x y z
N MET A 1 5.00 -22.58 7.86
CA MET A 1 4.89 -23.66 8.87
C MET A 1 5.00 -23.14 10.30
N SER A 2 5.91 -22.21 10.60
CA SER A 2 6.14 -21.67 11.96
C SER A 2 4.92 -21.01 12.61
N ASN A 3 4.09 -20.29 11.85
CA ASN A 3 2.90 -19.61 12.39
C ASN A 3 1.80 -20.61 12.85
N LYS A 4 1.61 -21.74 12.16
CA LYS A 4 0.69 -22.82 12.59
C LYS A 4 1.15 -23.52 13.88
N ILE A 5 2.47 -23.71 14.03
CA ILE A 5 3.06 -24.31 15.24
C ILE A 5 2.88 -23.36 16.42
N LEU A 6 3.15 -22.07 16.23
CA LEU A 6 2.96 -21.04 17.25
C LEU A 6 1.48 -20.94 17.66
N LYS A 7 0.54 -20.85 16.71
CA LYS A 7 -0.90 -20.83 17.00
C LYS A 7 -1.32 -22.06 17.82
N SER A 8 -0.85 -23.25 17.44
CA SER A 8 -1.11 -24.49 18.17
C SER A 8 -0.53 -24.48 19.60
N GLN A 9 0.71 -23.99 19.77
CA GLN A 9 1.34 -23.86 21.07
C GLN A 9 0.64 -22.87 22.00
N MET A 10 0.16 -21.75 21.46
CA MET A 10 -0.55 -20.73 22.21
C MET A 10 -1.94 -21.20 22.63
N LEU A 11 -2.68 -21.86 21.73
CA LEU A 11 -3.93 -22.52 22.09
C LEU A 11 -3.71 -23.60 23.16
N GLN A 12 -2.65 -24.40 23.04
CA GLN A 12 -2.31 -25.39 24.05
C GLN A 12 -1.97 -24.75 25.41
N ALA A 13 -1.31 -23.58 25.42
CA ALA A 13 -1.01 -22.82 26.62
C ALA A 13 -2.30 -22.30 27.28
N VAL A 14 -3.22 -21.72 26.50
CA VAL A 14 -4.55 -21.29 26.99
C VAL A 14 -5.34 -22.49 27.53
N GLU A 15 -5.32 -23.65 26.86
CA GLU A 15 -5.95 -24.86 27.37
C GLU A 15 -5.35 -25.34 28.68
N ASN A 16 -4.03 -25.21 28.84
CA ASN A 16 -3.37 -25.50 30.11
C ASN A 16 -3.80 -24.51 31.21
N GLN A 17 -3.88 -23.21 30.91
CA GLN A 17 -4.37 -22.18 31.84
C GLN A 17 -5.80 -22.48 32.30
N ILE A 18 -6.69 -22.81 31.34
CA ILE A 18 -8.09 -23.20 31.60
C ILE A 18 -8.13 -24.45 32.49
N ARG A 19 -7.38 -25.50 32.14
CA ARG A 19 -7.37 -26.78 32.87
C ARG A 19 -6.82 -26.63 34.29
N MET A 20 -5.79 -25.81 34.46
CA MET A 20 -5.15 -25.57 35.75
C MET A 20 -5.90 -24.51 36.58
N ASN A 21 -6.80 -23.76 35.95
CA ASN A 21 -7.48 -22.60 36.51
C ASN A 21 -6.48 -21.57 37.08
N ASP A 22 -5.40 -21.37 36.32
CA ASP A 22 -4.27 -20.54 36.69
C ASP A 22 -3.66 -19.92 35.41
N PRO A 23 -3.73 -18.60 35.22
CA PRO A 23 -4.39 -17.62 36.10
C PRO A 23 -5.92 -17.72 36.04
N LYS A 24 -6.60 -17.37 37.14
CA LYS A 24 -8.07 -17.52 37.25
C LYS A 24 -8.84 -16.66 36.26
N CYS A 25 -8.27 -15.50 35.90
CA CYS A 25 -8.86 -14.54 34.97
C CYS A 25 -9.18 -15.15 33.58
N VAL A 26 -8.46 -16.20 33.18
CA VAL A 26 -8.67 -16.90 31.90
C VAL A 26 -10.00 -17.66 31.89
N ASN A 27 -10.34 -18.38 32.95
CA ASN A 27 -11.63 -19.09 33.03
C ASN A 27 -12.81 -18.12 33.15
N ILE A 28 -12.62 -17.03 33.91
CA ILE A 28 -13.62 -15.96 34.04
C ILE A 28 -13.89 -15.33 32.67
N THR A 29 -12.83 -15.01 31.91
CA THR A 29 -12.93 -14.43 30.57
C THR A 29 -13.56 -15.39 29.58
N LEU A 30 -13.18 -16.67 29.62
CA LEU A 30 -13.77 -17.70 28.76
C LEU A 30 -15.28 -17.83 29.00
N GLN A 31 -15.69 -17.89 30.27
CA GLN A 31 -17.10 -17.97 30.61
C GLN A 31 -17.85 -16.72 30.14
N ARG A 32 -17.29 -15.53 30.40
CA ARG A 32 -17.87 -14.25 29.96
C ARG A 32 -18.08 -14.20 28.44
N LEU A 33 -17.10 -14.64 27.65
CA LEU A 33 -17.21 -14.65 26.19
C LEU A 33 -18.26 -15.67 25.70
N VAL A 34 -18.32 -16.85 26.31
CA VAL A 34 -19.34 -17.84 25.97
C VAL A 34 -20.75 -17.35 26.32
N GLU A 35 -20.92 -16.67 27.46
CA GLU A 35 -22.19 -16.03 27.85
C GLU A 35 -22.61 -14.93 26.88
N LYS A 36 -21.65 -14.28 26.21
CA LYS A 36 -21.88 -13.28 25.15
C LYS A 36 -22.13 -13.88 23.76
N GLY A 37 -22.17 -15.21 23.63
CA GLY A 37 -22.54 -15.88 22.37
C GLY A 37 -21.37 -16.32 21.50
N TYR A 38 -20.12 -16.07 21.90
CA TYR A 38 -18.96 -16.64 21.22
C TYR A 38 -18.90 -18.16 21.44
N THR A 39 -18.48 -18.91 20.43
CA THR A 39 -18.17 -20.32 20.62
C THR A 39 -16.98 -20.47 21.57
N LYS A 40 -16.91 -21.60 22.27
CA LYS A 40 -15.76 -21.90 23.15
C LYS A 40 -14.42 -21.88 22.41
N GLN A 41 -14.43 -22.21 21.11
CA GLN A 41 -13.23 -22.19 20.28
C GLN A 41 -12.82 -20.75 19.93
N GLU A 42 -13.76 -19.90 19.51
CA GLU A 42 -13.49 -18.47 19.24
C GLU A 42 -12.98 -17.77 20.50
N ALA A 43 -13.64 -17.99 21.65
CA ALA A 43 -13.21 -17.42 22.91
C ALA A 43 -11.77 -17.84 23.31
N LYS A 44 -11.39 -19.10 23.09
CA LYS A 44 -10.01 -19.57 23.30
C LYS A 44 -9.02 -18.91 22.35
N GLU A 45 -9.40 -18.70 21.09
CA GLU A 45 -8.55 -18.03 20.09
C GLU A 45 -8.34 -16.55 20.43
N MET A 46 -9.38 -15.86 20.91
CA MET A 46 -9.29 -14.48 21.40
C MET A 46 -8.36 -14.36 22.61
N ILE A 47 -8.49 -15.26 23.59
CA ILE A 47 -7.59 -15.31 24.76
C ILE A 47 -6.15 -15.61 24.32
N ALA A 48 -5.95 -16.52 23.35
CA ALA A 48 -4.63 -16.86 22.84
C ALA A 48 -3.95 -15.68 22.13
N ALA A 49 -4.71 -14.82 21.46
CA ALA A 49 -4.17 -13.60 20.83
C ALA A 49 -3.59 -12.64 21.88
N ILE A 50 -4.33 -12.38 22.96
CA ILE A 50 -3.84 -11.55 24.08
C ILE A 50 -2.60 -12.17 24.74
N LEU A 51 -2.57 -13.50 24.89
CA LEU A 51 -1.41 -14.20 25.45
C LEU A 51 -0.16 -14.07 24.57
N VAL A 52 -0.30 -14.16 23.24
CA VAL A 52 0.81 -13.97 22.29
C VAL A 52 1.41 -12.58 22.42
N GLU A 53 0.54 -11.58 22.46
CA GLU A 53 0.94 -10.18 22.56
C GLU A 53 1.69 -9.91 23.87
N GLN A 54 1.17 -10.45 24.98
CA GLN A 54 1.85 -10.39 26.27
C GLN A 54 3.22 -11.08 26.26
N MET A 55 3.33 -12.25 25.62
CA MET A 55 4.61 -12.94 25.47
C MET A 55 5.61 -12.14 24.64
N TYR A 56 5.17 -11.38 23.63
CA TYR A 56 6.04 -10.51 22.85
C TYR A 56 6.67 -9.42 23.72
N PHE A 57 5.89 -8.71 24.54
CA PHE A 57 6.41 -7.66 25.43
C PHE A 57 7.34 -8.21 26.51
N ILE A 58 6.99 -9.34 27.12
CA ILE A 58 7.83 -10.06 28.09
C ILE A 58 9.21 -10.36 27.51
N LEU A 59 9.26 -10.88 26.27
CA LEU A 59 10.50 -11.22 25.59
C LEU A 59 11.28 -9.99 25.12
N LYS A 60 10.59 -8.98 24.57
CA LYS A 60 11.21 -7.74 24.05
C LYS A 60 11.83 -6.91 25.16
N GLU A 61 11.14 -6.78 26.29
CA GLU A 61 11.53 -5.89 27.39
C GLU A 61 12.20 -6.62 28.54
N ASN A 62 12.38 -7.94 28.43
CA ASN A 62 12.95 -8.81 29.46
C ASN A 62 12.23 -8.65 30.81
N LYS A 63 10.91 -8.48 30.78
CA LYS A 63 10.03 -8.34 31.95
C LYS A 63 9.53 -9.70 32.42
N LYS A 64 9.04 -9.77 33.67
CA LYS A 64 8.33 -10.97 34.17
C LYS A 64 6.86 -10.90 33.75
N PHE A 65 6.22 -12.05 33.60
CA PHE A 65 4.77 -12.12 33.38
C PHE A 65 4.01 -11.43 34.53
N ASN A 66 3.10 -10.53 34.17
CA ASN A 66 2.25 -9.79 35.10
C ASN A 66 0.79 -10.24 34.93
N GLU A 67 0.25 -10.90 35.96
CA GLU A 67 -1.12 -11.42 35.94
C GLU A 67 -2.18 -10.30 35.92
N GLU A 68 -1.92 -9.17 36.58
CA GLU A 68 -2.86 -8.03 36.63
C GLU A 68 -3.01 -7.40 35.24
N GLU A 69 -1.89 -7.15 34.55
CA GLU A 69 -1.86 -6.60 33.20
C GLU A 69 -2.50 -7.55 32.17
N TYR A 70 -2.28 -8.86 32.34
CA TYR A 70 -2.93 -9.87 31.53
C TYR A 70 -4.44 -9.89 31.75
N GLU A 71 -4.90 -9.80 33.01
CA GLU A 71 -6.32 -9.73 33.35
C GLU A 71 -7.00 -8.47 32.79
N GLU A 72 -6.37 -7.30 32.90
CA GLU A 72 -6.89 -6.05 32.34
C GLU A 72 -7.12 -6.14 30.84
N ARG A 73 -6.16 -6.70 30.10
CA ARG A 73 -6.30 -6.93 28.65
C ARG A 73 -7.34 -7.98 28.33
N LEU A 74 -7.40 -9.07 29.09
CA LEU A 74 -8.47 -10.06 28.91
C LEU A 74 -9.85 -9.43 29.13
N ASN A 75 -9.98 -8.42 30.00
CA ASN A 75 -11.23 -7.69 30.26
C ASN A 75 -11.70 -6.76 29.14
N SER A 76 -10.89 -6.51 28.11
CA SER A 76 -11.34 -5.81 26.90
C SER A 76 -12.10 -6.73 25.93
N LEU A 77 -11.85 -8.05 25.99
CA LEU A 77 -12.42 -9.02 25.04
C LEU A 77 -13.96 -9.10 25.13
N GLY A 78 -14.61 -8.97 23.97
CA GLY A 78 -16.05 -9.15 23.80
C GLY A 78 -16.91 -8.01 24.35
N ARG A 79 -16.39 -6.80 24.54
CA ARG A 79 -17.24 -5.62 24.74
C ARG A 79 -17.91 -5.26 23.41
N GLU A 80 -19.23 -5.45 23.32
CA GLU A 80 -20.05 -4.78 22.30
C GLU A 80 -20.16 -3.30 22.67
N LEU A 81 -19.90 -2.42 21.70
CA LEU A 81 -20.32 -1.02 21.74
C LEU A 81 -21.85 -1.00 21.83
N VAL A 82 -22.38 -0.86 23.05
CA VAL A 82 -23.80 -0.57 23.26
C VAL A 82 -24.04 0.86 22.81
N LEU A 83 -24.57 1.04 21.59
CA LEU A 83 -25.21 2.28 21.18
C LEU A 83 -26.58 2.34 21.86
N ASP A 84 -26.62 2.84 23.09
CA ASP A 84 -27.87 3.19 23.75
C ASP A 84 -28.27 4.61 23.32
N HIS A 85 -29.28 4.71 22.46
CA HIS A 85 -29.99 5.96 22.21
C HIS A 85 -30.83 6.27 23.45
N ASN A 86 -30.26 6.96 24.43
CA ASN A 86 -30.89 8.03 25.22
C ASN A 86 -29.99 8.49 26.38
N ASP A 87 -29.66 9.78 26.37
CA ASP A 87 -29.22 10.60 27.50
C ASP A 87 -28.18 10.00 28.47
N THR A 88 -26.91 10.25 28.18
CA THR A 88 -26.11 11.27 28.88
C THR A 88 -24.71 11.26 28.29
N ALA A 89 -24.12 12.46 28.12
CA ALA A 89 -22.72 12.61 27.74
C ALA A 89 -21.82 11.80 28.68
N LEU A 90 -21.44 10.60 28.24
CA LEU A 90 -20.29 9.88 28.74
C LEU A 90 -19.13 10.31 27.83
N ASP A 91 -18.19 11.06 28.41
CA ASP A 91 -16.87 11.34 27.83
C ASP A 91 -16.37 10.07 27.12
N LYS A 92 -16.42 10.06 25.78
CA LYS A 92 -15.44 9.30 25.03
C LYS A 92 -14.10 9.92 25.45
N ALA A 93 -13.20 9.12 26.02
CA ALA A 93 -11.84 9.59 26.24
C ALA A 93 -11.34 10.10 24.88
N GLU A 94 -11.17 11.41 24.77
CA GLU A 94 -10.75 12.07 23.54
C GLU A 94 -9.27 11.70 23.36
N HIS A 95 -8.95 10.75 22.47
CA HIS A 95 -7.57 10.31 22.27
C HIS A 95 -6.76 11.48 21.72
N SER A 96 -5.55 11.70 22.21
CA SER A 96 -4.67 12.67 21.55
C SER A 96 -4.42 12.26 20.09
N VAL A 97 -4.12 13.23 19.21
CA VAL A 97 -3.73 12.93 17.83
C VAL A 97 -2.53 11.98 17.78
N GLU A 98 -1.56 12.14 18.68
CA GLU A 98 -0.38 11.27 18.80
C GLU A 98 -0.79 9.81 19.06
N GLU A 99 -1.69 9.59 20.01
CA GLU A 99 -2.21 8.24 20.31
C GLU A 99 -2.97 7.63 19.13
N LEU A 100 -3.74 8.42 18.39
CA LEU A 100 -4.45 7.96 17.19
C LEU A 100 -3.46 7.57 16.08
N LEU A 101 -2.43 8.39 15.85
CA LEU A 101 -1.40 8.11 14.85
C LEU A 101 -0.60 6.86 15.19
N ASP A 102 -0.27 6.65 16.47
CA ASP A 102 0.39 5.43 16.95
C ASP A 102 -0.49 4.19 16.73
N GLN A 103 -1.81 4.30 16.92
CA GLN A 103 -2.75 3.20 16.71
C GLN A 103 -2.86 2.78 15.24
N VAL A 104 -2.80 3.75 14.31
CA VAL A 104 -2.89 3.48 12.87
C VAL A 104 -1.54 3.26 12.20
N ALA A 105 -0.43 3.43 12.93
CA ALA A 105 0.91 3.39 12.35
C ALA A 105 1.25 2.08 11.64
N TYR A 106 0.63 0.96 12.02
CA TYR A 106 0.85 -0.35 11.41
C TYR A 106 -0.43 -0.96 10.87
N ASN A 107 -0.31 -1.62 9.72
CA ASN A 107 -1.37 -2.41 9.15
C ASN A 107 -1.63 -3.67 9.99
N THR A 108 -2.77 -3.68 10.69
CA THR A 108 -3.24 -4.81 11.51
C THR A 108 -4.12 -5.80 10.72
N GLY A 109 -4.28 -5.58 9.41
CA GLY A 109 -5.17 -6.32 8.53
C GLY A 109 -6.65 -5.90 8.63
N HIS A 110 -6.95 -4.80 9.33
CA HIS A 110 -8.26 -4.16 9.33
C HIS A 110 -8.06 -2.67 9.08
N PHE A 111 -8.96 -2.06 8.31
CA PHE A 111 -8.91 -0.63 8.06
C PHE A 111 -9.34 0.12 9.33
N PRO A 112 -8.50 1.01 9.90
CA PRO A 112 -8.79 1.72 11.15
C PRO A 112 -9.72 2.91 10.90
N LYS A 113 -10.98 2.62 10.54
CA LYS A 113 -11.94 3.64 10.10
C LYS A 113 -12.23 4.68 11.18
N GLU A 114 -12.49 4.23 12.41
CA GLU A 114 -12.88 5.12 13.52
C GLU A 114 -11.73 6.06 13.90
N GLU A 115 -10.50 5.55 13.92
CA GLU A 115 -9.31 6.32 14.22
C GLU A 115 -9.03 7.36 13.13
N ILE A 116 -9.16 6.98 11.84
CA ILE A 116 -9.00 7.91 10.72
C ILE A 116 -10.11 8.98 10.72
N GLU A 117 -11.36 8.62 11.03
CA GLU A 117 -12.46 9.59 11.20
C GLU A 117 -12.17 10.59 12.33
N GLU A 118 -11.61 10.14 13.45
CA GLU A 118 -11.24 11.00 14.57
C GLU A 118 -10.06 11.92 14.20
N ILE A 119 -9.04 11.43 13.49
CA ILE A 119 -7.94 12.24 12.96
C ILE A 119 -8.47 13.32 12.00
N ILE A 120 -9.41 12.97 11.12
CA ILE A 120 -10.06 13.94 10.22
C ILE A 120 -10.81 15.02 11.00
N CYS A 121 -11.50 14.65 12.09
CA CYS A 121 -12.18 15.61 12.95
C CYS A 121 -11.21 16.53 13.71
N LYS A 122 -9.94 16.12 13.90
CA LYS A 122 -8.86 16.87 14.55
C LYS A 122 -7.85 17.44 13.56
N LYS A 123 -8.30 17.76 12.35
CA LYS A 123 -7.49 18.23 11.23
C LYS A 123 -6.37 19.20 11.63
N GLU A 124 -6.71 20.32 12.26
CA GLU A 124 -5.74 21.38 12.57
C GLU A 124 -4.63 20.92 13.52
N GLU A 125 -4.96 20.03 14.46
CA GLU A 125 -4.02 19.42 15.38
C GLU A 125 -3.20 18.31 14.71
N ALA A 126 -3.81 17.56 13.77
CA ALA A 126 -3.16 16.48 13.03
C ALA A 126 -2.08 16.95 12.06
N ILE A 127 -2.30 18.06 11.35
CA ILE A 127 -1.43 18.50 10.25
C ILE A 127 0.07 18.55 10.61
N PRO A 128 0.51 19.15 11.74
CA PRO A 128 1.93 19.15 12.12
C PRO A 128 2.53 17.75 12.23
N PHE A 129 1.83 16.82 12.89
CA PHE A 129 2.30 15.45 13.07
C PHE A 129 2.35 14.68 11.75
N LEU A 130 1.34 14.85 10.90
CA LEU A 130 1.33 14.23 9.57
C LEU A 130 2.49 14.71 8.70
N LEU A 131 2.79 16.02 8.73
CA LEU A 131 3.95 16.59 8.04
C LEU A 131 5.26 16.04 8.60
N ASP A 132 5.37 15.87 9.91
CA ASP A 132 6.57 15.33 10.55
C ASP A 132 6.79 13.85 10.22
N ILE A 133 5.72 13.05 10.09
CA ILE A 133 5.80 11.68 9.57
C ILE A 133 6.40 11.68 8.15
N LEU A 134 5.91 12.52 7.24
CA LEU A 134 6.47 12.56 5.88
C LEU A 134 7.92 13.05 5.86
N LYS A 135 8.29 14.03 6.70
CA LYS A 135 9.69 14.47 6.83
C LYS A 135 10.59 13.35 7.34
N GLU A 136 10.12 12.57 8.31
CA GLU A 136 10.87 11.44 8.86
C GLU A 136 11.12 10.37 7.79
N ILE A 137 10.12 10.05 6.95
CA ILE A 137 10.31 9.16 5.79
C ILE A 137 11.32 9.74 4.80
N ARG A 138 11.22 11.04 4.47
CA ARG A 138 12.15 11.70 3.56
C ARG A 138 13.59 11.68 4.09
N ASP A 139 13.76 11.92 5.39
CA ASP A 139 15.07 12.09 6.01
C ASP A 139 15.73 10.75 6.35
N ASN A 140 14.94 9.69 6.62
CA ASN A 140 15.41 8.36 7.00
C ASN A 140 14.79 7.21 6.18
N PRO A 141 14.75 7.26 4.83
CA PRO A 141 13.97 6.34 4.00
C PRO A 141 14.41 4.88 4.14
N GLU A 142 15.72 4.63 4.31
CA GLU A 142 16.28 3.29 4.46
C GLU A 142 15.80 2.57 5.74
N GLN A 143 15.44 3.32 6.79
CA GLN A 143 14.90 2.72 8.01
C GLN A 143 13.52 2.10 7.76
N TYR A 144 12.72 2.73 6.90
CA TYR A 144 11.33 2.36 6.66
C TYR A 144 11.17 1.41 5.45
N ARG A 145 12.15 1.34 4.55
CA ARG A 145 12.17 0.42 3.40
C ARG A 145 11.86 -1.03 3.80
N ASP A 146 12.46 -1.50 4.89
CA ASP A 146 12.33 -2.89 5.38
C ASP A 146 11.26 -3.05 6.47
N GLU A 147 10.55 -1.98 6.84
CA GLU A 147 9.60 -2.00 7.94
C GLU A 147 8.23 -2.51 7.50
N TYR A 148 8.17 -3.83 7.29
CA TYR A 148 6.97 -4.53 6.83
C TYR A 148 5.74 -4.19 7.70
N GLY A 149 4.77 -3.53 7.08
CA GLY A 149 3.47 -3.22 7.67
C GLY A 149 3.37 -1.82 8.26
N TYR A 150 4.42 -1.00 8.25
CA TYR A 150 4.33 0.41 8.63
C TYR A 150 3.54 1.20 7.56
N PHE A 151 2.47 1.86 7.98
CA PHE A 151 1.47 2.52 7.13
C PHE A 151 1.26 4.00 7.48
N ALA A 152 1.91 4.52 8.53
CA ALA A 152 1.66 5.88 9.01
C ALA A 152 1.86 6.94 7.93
N HIS A 153 2.91 6.81 7.11
CA HIS A 153 3.22 7.75 6.03
C HIS A 153 2.26 7.66 4.85
N ILE A 154 1.68 6.48 4.60
CA ILE A 154 0.62 6.31 3.60
C ILE A 154 -0.60 7.11 4.07
N TYR A 155 -1.08 6.89 5.30
CA TYR A 155 -2.19 7.67 5.85
C TYR A 155 -1.89 9.16 5.88
N ALA A 156 -0.66 9.56 6.26
CA ALA A 156 -0.26 10.95 6.26
C ALA A 156 -0.32 11.58 4.87
N ALA A 157 0.17 10.92 3.83
CA ALA A 157 0.12 11.43 2.47
C ALA A 157 -1.33 11.64 1.98
N TYR A 158 -2.22 10.68 2.20
CA TYR A 158 -3.64 10.79 1.82
C TYR A 158 -4.38 11.86 2.64
N LEU A 159 -4.17 11.92 3.96
CA LEU A 159 -4.82 12.91 4.82
C LEU A 159 -4.34 14.33 4.50
N LEU A 160 -3.04 14.54 4.31
CA LEU A 160 -2.49 15.83 3.91
C LEU A 160 -3.02 16.28 2.54
N ALA A 161 -3.20 15.32 1.62
CA ALA A 161 -3.86 15.54 0.34
C ALA A 161 -5.33 15.98 0.54
N GLN A 162 -6.15 15.18 1.23
CA GLN A 162 -7.54 15.54 1.57
C GLN A 162 -7.65 16.91 2.26
N PHE A 163 -6.68 17.25 3.12
CA PHE A 163 -6.64 18.52 3.84
C PHE A 163 -6.13 19.71 3.02
N ARG A 164 -5.60 19.46 1.82
CA ARG A 164 -4.99 20.45 0.90
C ARG A 164 -3.79 21.18 1.50
N VAL A 165 -2.96 20.47 2.25
CA VAL A 165 -1.80 21.04 2.95
C VAL A 165 -0.64 21.23 2.00
N LYS A 166 -0.41 22.48 1.58
CA LYS A 166 0.61 22.84 0.58
C LYS A 166 2.04 22.61 1.06
N GLU A 167 2.24 22.60 2.37
CA GLU A 167 3.52 22.31 3.02
C GLU A 167 3.99 20.88 2.74
N ALA A 168 3.08 19.95 2.40
CA ALA A 168 3.41 18.59 1.99
C ALA A 168 4.02 18.52 0.59
N TYR A 169 3.77 19.52 -0.27
CA TYR A 169 4.20 19.52 -1.67
C TYR A 169 5.71 19.32 -1.86
N PRO A 170 6.61 20.14 -1.28
CA PRO A 170 8.03 19.92 -1.42
C PRO A 170 8.50 18.60 -0.78
N ILE A 171 7.84 18.15 0.29
CA ILE A 171 8.23 16.91 0.98
C ILE A 171 7.93 15.69 0.10
N LEU A 172 6.75 15.65 -0.53
CA LEU A 172 6.41 14.59 -1.48
C LEU A 172 7.32 14.63 -2.70
N ILE A 173 7.64 15.81 -3.24
CA ILE A 173 8.62 15.92 -4.33
C ILE A 173 9.98 15.33 -3.94
N ASP A 174 10.46 15.63 -2.73
CA ASP A 174 11.73 15.07 -2.23
C ASP A 174 11.65 13.54 -2.10
N ILE A 175 10.54 13.01 -1.56
CA ILE A 175 10.30 11.56 -1.41
C ILE A 175 10.27 10.87 -2.78
N LEU A 176 9.55 11.41 -3.77
CA LEU A 176 9.48 10.83 -5.11
C LEU A 176 10.79 11.01 -5.90
N SER A 177 11.67 11.90 -5.43
CA SER A 177 13.02 12.08 -5.97
C SER A 177 14.08 11.21 -5.31
N LEU A 178 13.71 10.35 -4.35
CA LEU A 178 14.63 9.41 -3.73
C LEU A 178 15.21 8.44 -4.79
N PRO A 179 16.47 7.99 -4.62
CA PRO A 179 17.14 7.15 -5.60
C PRO A 179 16.57 5.74 -5.66
N ASP A 180 16.83 5.06 -6.79
CA ASP A 180 16.46 3.67 -7.04
C ASP A 180 14.94 3.44 -6.82
N ASP A 181 14.59 2.23 -6.35
CA ASP A 181 13.21 1.82 -6.09
C ASP A 181 12.67 2.34 -4.74
N LEU A 182 13.38 3.22 -4.01
CA LEU A 182 12.98 3.66 -2.67
C LEU A 182 11.55 4.21 -2.58
N PRO A 183 11.09 5.10 -3.47
CA PRO A 183 9.71 5.57 -3.43
C PRO A 183 8.69 4.42 -3.49
N TYR A 184 8.96 3.43 -4.35
CA TYR A 184 8.12 2.25 -4.48
C TYR A 184 8.25 1.30 -3.28
N ASP A 185 9.45 1.08 -2.75
CA ASP A 185 9.63 0.24 -1.56
C ASP A 185 8.90 0.82 -0.33
N LEU A 186 8.83 2.16 -0.23
CA LEU A 186 8.15 2.86 0.86
C LEU A 186 6.63 2.83 0.73
N PHE A 187 6.09 3.09 -0.47
CA PHE A 187 4.64 3.28 -0.66
C PHE A 187 3.94 2.08 -1.33
N GLY A 188 4.70 1.14 -1.88
CA GLY A 188 4.19 0.04 -2.70
C GLY A 188 3.37 0.53 -3.89
N ASP A 189 2.32 -0.19 -4.24
CA ASP A 189 1.46 0.16 -5.38
C ASP A 189 0.78 1.53 -5.21
N SER A 190 0.62 2.03 -3.98
CA SER A 190 -0.08 3.30 -3.73
C SER A 190 0.60 4.51 -4.36
N ILE A 191 1.94 4.51 -4.49
CA ILE A 191 2.62 5.63 -5.17
C ILE A 191 2.41 5.60 -6.68
N LEU A 192 2.23 4.41 -7.27
CA LEU A 192 1.95 4.27 -8.69
C LEU A 192 0.50 4.61 -9.03
N GLU A 193 -0.42 4.35 -8.11
CA GLU A 193 -1.86 4.57 -8.30
C GLU A 193 -2.32 5.98 -7.90
N ALA A 194 -1.66 6.62 -6.93
CA ALA A 194 -2.10 7.89 -6.36
C ALA A 194 -1.01 8.96 -6.26
N GLY A 195 0.25 8.70 -6.62
CA GLY A 195 1.35 9.66 -6.49
C GLY A 195 1.09 10.98 -7.24
N SER A 196 0.59 10.90 -8.46
CA SER A 196 0.22 12.03 -9.31
C SER A 196 -0.91 12.85 -8.69
N ARG A 197 -1.95 12.15 -8.19
CA ARG A 197 -3.09 12.76 -7.49
C ARG A 197 -2.65 13.44 -6.20
N MET A 198 -1.78 12.82 -5.40
CA MET A 198 -1.20 13.41 -4.20
C MET A 198 -0.49 14.73 -4.54
N LEU A 199 0.44 14.71 -5.51
CA LEU A 199 1.18 15.89 -5.96
C LEU A 199 0.24 17.01 -6.48
N ALA A 200 -0.75 16.65 -7.29
CA ALA A 200 -1.72 17.60 -7.83
C ALA A 200 -2.63 18.18 -6.73
N THR A 201 -2.97 17.37 -5.72
CA THR A 201 -3.88 17.74 -4.63
C THR A 201 -3.23 18.71 -3.65
N VAL A 202 -1.96 18.48 -3.28
CA VAL A 202 -1.21 19.37 -2.37
C VAL A 202 -0.47 20.49 -3.11
N TRP A 203 -0.70 20.65 -4.41
CA TRP A 203 0.04 21.55 -5.28
C TRP A 203 0.25 22.96 -4.67
N GLY A 204 1.48 23.47 -4.82
CA GLY A 204 1.94 24.73 -4.26
C GLY A 204 1.35 25.98 -4.94
N SER A 205 2.21 26.79 -5.53
CA SER A 205 1.86 28.06 -6.22
C SER A 205 2.27 28.11 -7.68
N ASP A 206 3.19 27.24 -8.08
CA ASP A 206 3.64 27.07 -9.46
C ASP A 206 4.07 25.60 -9.69
N ALA A 207 4.20 25.22 -10.95
CA ALA A 207 4.50 23.84 -11.35
C ALA A 207 6.01 23.51 -11.36
N SER A 208 6.90 24.37 -10.83
CA SER A 208 8.35 24.21 -11.05
C SER A 208 8.91 22.96 -10.39
N LEU A 209 8.43 22.58 -9.20
CA LEU A 209 8.89 21.37 -8.51
C LEU A 209 8.42 20.09 -9.22
N ILE A 210 7.17 20.05 -9.68
CA ILE A 210 6.67 18.93 -10.52
C ILE A 210 7.48 18.82 -11.80
N LYS A 211 7.76 19.94 -12.48
CA LYS A 211 8.60 19.93 -13.69
C LYS A 211 10.02 19.47 -13.39
N ALA A 212 10.60 19.90 -12.27
CA ALA A 212 11.92 19.46 -11.84
C ALA A 212 11.98 17.95 -11.62
N LEU A 213 10.95 17.34 -11.00
CA LEU A 213 10.86 15.89 -10.87
C LEU A 213 10.73 15.20 -12.22
N ALA A 214 9.85 15.67 -13.12
CA ALA A 214 9.71 15.10 -14.46
C ALA A 214 11.02 15.13 -15.29
N GLU A 215 11.83 16.18 -15.11
CA GLU A 215 13.12 16.37 -15.78
C GLU A 215 14.30 15.72 -15.02
N ASN A 216 14.10 15.15 -13.83
CA ASN A 216 15.18 14.56 -13.02
C ASN A 216 15.63 13.20 -13.57
N GLU A 217 16.76 13.15 -14.28
CA GLU A 217 17.30 11.92 -14.86
C GLU A 217 17.75 10.87 -13.84
N GLU A 218 17.98 11.26 -12.59
CA GLU A 218 18.38 10.36 -11.50
C GLU A 218 17.17 9.74 -10.78
N ALA A 219 15.96 10.26 -11.00
CA ALA A 219 14.73 9.71 -10.43
C ALA A 219 14.21 8.54 -11.28
N ASP A 220 13.52 7.61 -10.61
CA ASP A 220 12.87 6.48 -11.27
C ASP A 220 11.85 6.94 -12.34
N GLU A 221 11.76 6.16 -13.42
CA GLU A 221 10.91 6.49 -14.57
C GLU A 221 9.43 6.57 -14.22
N TYR A 222 8.93 5.74 -13.28
CA TYR A 222 7.56 5.86 -12.83
C TYR A 222 7.33 7.14 -12.03
N MET A 223 8.27 7.55 -11.16
CA MET A 223 8.14 8.79 -10.37
C MET A 223 8.14 10.04 -11.25
N ARG A 224 8.98 10.04 -12.29
CA ARG A 224 8.95 11.06 -13.34
C ARG A 224 7.60 11.07 -14.08
N GLY A 225 7.05 9.87 -14.35
CA GLY A 225 5.70 9.69 -14.89
C GLY A 225 4.60 10.26 -14.00
N GLN A 226 4.65 10.03 -12.68
CA GLN A 226 3.70 10.60 -11.71
C GLN A 226 3.70 12.13 -11.76
N ALA A 227 4.88 12.74 -11.92
CA ALA A 227 5.00 14.19 -12.08
C ALA A 227 4.40 14.69 -13.40
N ILE A 228 4.58 13.95 -14.50
CA ILE A 228 3.96 14.26 -15.79
C ILE A 228 2.43 14.19 -15.63
N GLU A 229 1.89 13.08 -15.14
CA GLU A 229 0.44 12.89 -14.96
C GLU A 229 -0.17 13.94 -14.00
N ALA A 230 0.54 14.35 -12.95
CA ALA A 230 0.09 15.42 -12.06
C ALA A 230 -0.18 16.74 -12.80
N LEU A 231 0.59 17.07 -13.85
CA LEU A 231 0.32 18.25 -14.69
C LEU A 231 -0.96 18.09 -15.51
N ALA A 232 -1.25 16.88 -16.00
CA ALA A 232 -2.51 16.58 -16.68
C ALA A 232 -3.71 16.75 -15.73
N ILE A 233 -3.61 16.22 -14.50
CA ILE A 233 -4.64 16.41 -13.46
C ILE A 233 -4.89 17.90 -13.20
N LEU A 234 -3.82 18.68 -12.99
CA LEU A 234 -3.93 20.12 -12.75
C LEU A 234 -4.57 20.87 -13.95
N ALA A 235 -4.32 20.43 -15.18
CA ALA A 235 -4.96 21.00 -16.36
C ALA A 235 -6.45 20.61 -16.48
N LEU A 236 -6.80 19.34 -16.21
CA LEU A 236 -8.18 18.87 -16.25
C LEU A 236 -9.08 19.64 -15.28
N HIS A 237 -8.56 19.97 -14.10
CA HIS A 237 -9.26 20.72 -13.06
C HIS A 237 -9.06 22.24 -13.13
N ASN A 238 -8.55 22.76 -14.26
CA ASN A 238 -8.38 24.19 -14.54
C ASN A 238 -7.50 24.95 -13.52
N VAL A 239 -6.57 24.25 -12.86
CA VAL A 239 -5.53 24.88 -12.03
C VAL A 239 -4.39 25.40 -12.92
N LEU A 240 -4.06 24.66 -13.97
CA LEU A 240 -3.15 25.08 -15.03
C LEU A 240 -3.91 25.20 -16.34
N GLU A 241 -3.46 26.12 -17.19
CA GLU A 241 -3.95 26.21 -18.57
C GLU A 241 -3.46 24.99 -19.37
N ARG A 242 -4.38 24.24 -19.96
CA ARG A 242 -4.07 23.05 -20.77
C ARG A 242 -2.99 23.32 -21.82
N ASP A 243 -3.08 24.45 -22.52
CA ASP A 243 -2.13 24.79 -23.59
C ASP A 243 -0.70 25.00 -23.06
N GLN A 244 -0.55 25.43 -21.81
CA GLN A 244 0.77 25.51 -21.17
C GLN A 244 1.34 24.13 -20.85
N VAL A 245 0.49 23.18 -20.45
CA VAL A 245 0.89 21.79 -20.19
C VAL A 245 1.23 21.07 -21.50
N ILE A 246 0.41 21.24 -22.54
CA ILE A 246 0.67 20.73 -23.91
C ILE A 246 1.98 21.28 -24.46
N ALA A 247 2.26 22.58 -24.31
CA ALA A 247 3.52 23.17 -24.74
C ALA A 247 4.73 22.56 -24.00
N TYR A 248 4.55 22.27 -22.70
CA TYR A 248 5.58 21.61 -21.91
C TYR A 248 5.78 20.14 -22.32
N TYR A 249 4.71 19.37 -22.55
CA TYR A 249 4.82 18.00 -23.07
C TYR A 249 5.49 17.97 -24.44
N LYS A 250 5.21 18.96 -25.30
CA LYS A 250 5.87 19.08 -26.60
C LYS A 250 7.37 19.37 -26.47
N LYS A 251 7.80 20.08 -25.43
CA LYS A 251 9.23 20.18 -25.09
C LYS A 251 9.73 18.78 -24.70
N LEU A 252 9.10 18.15 -23.71
CA LEU A 252 9.52 16.87 -23.14
C LEU A 252 9.65 15.72 -24.16
N ILE A 253 8.69 15.58 -25.09
CA ILE A 253 8.72 14.50 -26.09
C ILE A 253 9.94 14.59 -27.02
N ASN A 254 10.53 15.79 -27.14
CA ASN A 254 11.73 16.06 -27.94
C ASN A 254 13.02 16.04 -27.10
N GLU A 255 12.96 15.87 -25.78
CA GLU A 255 14.13 15.81 -24.92
C GLU A 255 14.76 14.41 -24.95
N PRO A 256 16.08 14.28 -25.18
CA PRO A 256 16.76 12.98 -25.17
C PRO A 256 16.61 12.20 -23.85
N ALA A 257 16.46 12.92 -22.74
CA ALA A 257 16.24 12.38 -21.39
C ALA A 257 14.88 11.67 -21.22
N ILE A 258 13.98 11.78 -22.20
CA ILE A 258 12.67 11.10 -22.24
C ILE A 258 12.59 10.23 -23.49
N MET A 259 12.98 10.74 -24.65
CA MET A 259 12.94 10.02 -25.93
C MET A 259 13.71 8.69 -25.90
N ASN A 260 14.81 8.60 -25.16
CA ASN A 260 15.61 7.37 -25.03
C ASN A 260 15.10 6.41 -23.93
N LYS A 261 13.95 6.71 -23.32
CA LYS A 261 13.34 5.94 -22.23
C LYS A 261 11.93 5.48 -22.64
N PRO A 262 11.80 4.29 -23.26
CA PRO A 262 10.54 3.86 -23.85
C PRO A 262 9.36 3.80 -22.88
N LEU A 263 9.62 3.46 -21.61
CA LEU A 263 8.62 3.42 -20.56
C LEU A 263 8.15 4.84 -20.21
N LEU A 264 9.07 5.74 -19.86
CA LEU A 264 8.74 7.13 -19.54
C LEU A 264 8.07 7.87 -20.71
N LEU A 265 8.52 7.62 -21.95
CA LEU A 265 7.88 8.17 -23.15
C LEU A 265 6.44 7.65 -23.29
N GLY A 266 6.18 6.37 -23.01
CA GLY A 266 4.84 5.81 -22.95
C GLY A 266 3.95 6.49 -21.89
N LEU A 267 4.48 6.75 -20.69
CA LEU A 267 3.76 7.49 -19.64
C LEU A 267 3.44 8.93 -20.06
N LEU A 268 4.35 9.60 -20.79
CA LEU A 268 4.09 10.91 -21.38
C LEU A 268 2.97 10.86 -22.44
N VAL A 269 2.95 9.82 -23.28
CA VAL A 269 1.89 9.62 -24.28
C VAL A 269 0.53 9.39 -23.62
N ILE A 270 0.46 8.61 -22.52
CA ILE A 270 -0.75 8.45 -21.70
C ILE A 270 -1.25 9.83 -21.23
N ALA A 271 -0.37 10.60 -20.59
CA ALA A 271 -0.74 11.92 -20.08
C ALA A 271 -1.18 12.90 -21.18
N CYS A 272 -0.63 12.78 -22.40
CA CYS A 272 -1.10 13.55 -23.57
C CYS A 272 -2.53 13.13 -23.97
N CYS A 273 -2.83 11.83 -23.96
CA CYS A 273 -4.16 11.30 -24.26
C CYS A 273 -5.19 11.76 -23.22
N ASP A 274 -4.83 11.83 -21.93
CA ASP A 274 -5.74 12.28 -20.86
C ASP A 274 -6.18 13.73 -21.01
N ILE A 275 -5.35 14.58 -21.62
CA ILE A 275 -5.69 15.99 -21.90
C ILE A 275 -5.90 16.25 -23.39
N TYR A 276 -6.21 15.21 -24.18
CA TYR A 276 -6.37 15.24 -25.64
C TYR A 276 -5.09 15.62 -26.41
N PRO A 277 -4.55 14.75 -27.28
CA PRO A 277 -3.16 14.87 -27.77
C PRO A 277 -3.00 15.63 -29.11
N GLU A 278 -4.03 16.33 -29.61
CA GLU A 278 -4.08 16.89 -30.96
C GLU A 278 -2.83 17.67 -31.39
N GLU A 279 -2.30 18.54 -30.53
CA GLU A 279 -1.13 19.36 -30.83
C GLU A 279 0.20 18.60 -30.87
N LEU A 280 0.23 17.38 -30.31
CA LEU A 280 1.36 16.45 -30.29
C LEU A 280 1.16 15.23 -31.18
N TYR A 281 0.03 15.08 -31.88
CA TYR A 281 -0.32 13.84 -32.58
C TYR A 281 0.79 13.38 -33.54
N GLU A 282 1.30 14.29 -34.37
CA GLU A 282 2.39 13.96 -35.32
C GLU A 282 3.73 13.69 -34.60
N ASP A 283 4.00 14.39 -33.48
CA ASP A 283 5.21 14.13 -32.68
C ASP A 283 5.16 12.70 -32.08
N ILE A 284 4.01 12.32 -31.50
CA ILE A 284 3.76 10.99 -30.93
C ILE A 284 3.85 9.91 -32.01
N LYS A 285 3.21 10.15 -33.17
CA LYS A 285 3.24 9.22 -34.29
C LYS A 285 4.67 8.96 -34.78
N ASN A 286 5.50 10.00 -34.87
CA ASN A 286 6.92 9.84 -35.22
C ASN A 286 7.65 8.96 -34.19
N CYS A 287 7.36 9.10 -32.90
CA CYS A 287 7.93 8.22 -31.87
C CYS A 287 7.57 6.74 -32.08
N TYR A 288 6.34 6.44 -32.53
CA TYR A 288 5.95 5.07 -32.88
C TYR A 288 6.59 4.57 -34.18
N ASP A 289 6.68 5.42 -35.21
CA ASP A 289 7.35 5.10 -36.48
C ASP A 289 8.84 4.76 -36.25
N GLU A 290 9.47 5.36 -35.24
CA GLU A 290 10.85 5.09 -34.81
C GLU A 290 10.96 4.00 -33.72
N ALA A 291 9.85 3.37 -33.31
CA ALA A 291 9.80 2.34 -32.27
C ALA A 291 10.41 2.77 -30.92
N LEU A 292 10.17 4.02 -30.52
CA LEU A 292 10.70 4.62 -29.29
C LEU A 292 9.80 4.39 -28.07
N VAL A 293 8.54 4.02 -28.26
CA VAL A 293 7.55 3.86 -27.18
C VAL A 293 7.43 2.39 -26.77
N ASP A 294 7.35 2.12 -25.48
CA ASP A 294 6.99 0.78 -25.00
C ASP A 294 5.49 0.52 -25.23
N GLU A 295 5.16 -0.27 -26.25
CA GLU A 295 3.78 -0.61 -26.61
C GLU A 295 3.03 -1.42 -25.52
N SER A 296 3.74 -1.96 -24.52
CA SER A 296 3.09 -2.58 -23.36
C SER A 296 2.51 -1.57 -22.37
N ILE A 297 2.98 -0.32 -22.42
CA ILE A 297 2.47 0.81 -21.65
C ILE A 297 1.27 1.44 -22.38
N ILE A 298 1.45 1.77 -23.66
CA ILE A 298 0.39 2.34 -24.51
C ILE A 298 0.66 2.09 -25.99
N GLY A 299 -0.35 1.63 -26.72
CA GLY A 299 -0.29 1.48 -28.17
C GLY A 299 -0.79 2.72 -28.92
N MET A 300 -0.33 2.90 -30.15
CA MET A 300 -0.79 3.99 -31.04
C MET A 300 -2.32 3.99 -31.25
N GLU A 301 -2.97 2.83 -31.16
CA GLU A 301 -4.43 2.70 -31.21
C GLU A 301 -5.14 3.59 -30.17
N SER A 302 -4.61 3.68 -28.95
CA SER A 302 -5.17 4.51 -27.89
C SER A 302 -5.09 6.00 -28.23
N VAL A 303 -4.02 6.42 -28.91
CA VAL A 303 -3.84 7.80 -29.39
C VAL A 303 -4.84 8.11 -30.50
N ASP A 304 -4.97 7.21 -31.46
CA ASP A 304 -5.95 7.32 -32.55
C ASP A 304 -7.39 7.29 -32.03
N ASP A 305 -7.68 6.54 -30.98
CA ASP A 305 -8.98 6.51 -30.31
C ASP A 305 -9.30 7.84 -29.65
N ALA A 306 -8.35 8.44 -28.92
CA ALA A 306 -8.53 9.77 -28.34
C ALA A 306 -8.83 10.82 -29.42
N MET A 307 -8.11 10.79 -30.56
CA MET A 307 -8.36 11.67 -31.70
C MET A 307 -9.76 11.45 -32.31
N ARG A 308 -10.19 10.18 -32.44
CA ARG A 308 -11.51 9.81 -32.99
C ARG A 308 -12.66 10.23 -32.08
N GLN A 309 -12.50 10.12 -30.77
CA GLN A 309 -13.52 10.51 -29.78
C GLN A 309 -13.69 12.04 -29.71
N GLY A 310 -12.59 12.78 -29.92
CA GLY A 310 -12.59 14.23 -29.95
C GLY A 310 -12.42 14.88 -28.59
N LYS A 311 -11.97 16.14 -28.60
CA LYS A 311 -11.50 16.89 -27.43
C LYS A 311 -12.49 16.93 -26.28
N ASP A 312 -13.74 17.32 -26.54
CA ASP A 312 -14.73 17.53 -25.48
C ASP A 312 -15.03 16.23 -24.73
N TYR A 313 -15.20 15.12 -25.45
CA TYR A 313 -15.44 13.81 -24.86
C TYR A 313 -14.24 13.33 -24.04
N VAL A 314 -13.03 13.42 -24.59
CA VAL A 314 -11.81 12.97 -23.89
C VAL A 314 -11.63 13.75 -22.60
N LEU A 315 -11.74 15.08 -22.64
CA LEU A 315 -11.58 15.91 -21.44
C LEU A 315 -12.68 15.66 -20.40
N GLU A 316 -13.93 15.42 -20.83
CA GLU A 316 -15.02 15.06 -19.91
C GLU A 316 -14.81 13.67 -19.31
N SER A 317 -14.43 12.68 -20.12
CA SER A 317 -14.17 11.32 -19.68
C SER A 317 -13.00 11.27 -18.69
N SER A 318 -11.91 11.95 -18.98
CA SER A 318 -10.74 12.00 -18.08
C SER A 318 -11.04 12.76 -16.80
N ARG A 319 -11.87 13.81 -16.81
CA ARG A 319 -12.32 14.49 -15.57
C ARG A 319 -13.16 13.60 -14.65
N ASN A 320 -13.88 12.62 -15.22
CA ASN A 320 -14.72 11.69 -14.48
C ASN A 320 -13.99 10.36 -14.16
N ASN A 321 -12.69 10.27 -14.47
CA ASN A 321 -11.86 9.13 -14.09
C ASN A 321 -11.34 9.37 -12.66
N THR A 322 -11.65 8.45 -11.75
CA THR A 322 -11.23 8.53 -10.33
C THR A 322 -9.70 8.63 -10.16
N HIS A 323 -8.91 8.13 -11.12
CA HIS A 323 -7.45 8.25 -11.09
C HIS A 323 -6.94 9.64 -11.50
N MET A 324 -7.80 10.48 -12.07
CA MET A 324 -7.48 11.84 -12.52
C MET A 324 -8.16 12.92 -11.66
N GLU A 325 -8.77 12.52 -10.55
CA GLU A 325 -9.41 13.41 -9.58
C GLU A 325 -8.46 13.76 -8.44
N PHE A 326 -8.74 14.86 -7.76
CA PHE A 326 -8.06 15.14 -6.50
C PHE A 326 -8.48 14.14 -5.41
N ILE A 327 -7.63 13.99 -4.39
CA ILE A 327 -7.95 13.17 -3.22
C ILE A 327 -8.81 14.02 -2.27
N GLU A 328 -10.06 13.62 -2.07
CA GLU A 328 -11.03 14.32 -1.21
C GLU A 328 -11.47 13.51 0.01
N ASP A 329 -11.37 12.17 -0.05
CA ASP A 329 -11.85 11.27 1.00
C ASP A 329 -10.90 10.07 1.19
N THR A 330 -9.99 10.20 2.14
CA THR A 330 -9.00 9.17 2.51
C THR A 330 -9.64 7.83 2.86
N ILE A 331 -10.82 7.84 3.47
CA ILE A 331 -11.49 6.59 3.85
C ILE A 331 -11.98 5.88 2.60
N ALA A 332 -12.65 6.60 1.68
CA ALA A 332 -13.09 6.04 0.41
C ALA A 332 -11.93 5.54 -0.46
N GLU A 333 -10.77 6.22 -0.41
CA GLU A 333 -9.57 5.80 -1.14
C GLU A 333 -8.97 4.48 -0.60
N LEU A 334 -9.03 4.25 0.71
CA LEU A 334 -8.22 3.23 1.38
C LEU A 334 -9.01 2.03 1.94
N GLU A 335 -10.28 2.19 2.32
CA GLU A 335 -11.01 1.18 3.11
C GLU A 335 -11.19 -0.17 2.41
N TRP A 336 -11.16 -0.15 1.08
CA TRP A 336 -11.39 -1.29 0.18
C TRP A 336 -10.08 -1.97 -0.26
N TRP A 337 -8.92 -1.49 0.21
CA TRP A 337 -7.65 -2.08 -0.16
C TRP A 337 -7.58 -3.56 0.21
N ALA A 338 -6.99 -4.36 -0.70
CA ALA A 338 -6.94 -5.81 -0.54
C ALA A 338 -6.33 -6.23 0.79
N CYS A 339 -5.36 -5.49 1.33
CA CYS A 339 -4.73 -5.82 2.62
C CYS A 339 -5.71 -5.79 3.83
N PHE A 340 -6.85 -5.10 3.71
CA PHE A 340 -7.92 -5.07 4.71
C PHE A 340 -9.03 -6.09 4.46
N GLU A 341 -9.07 -6.70 3.27
CA GLU A 341 -10.06 -7.72 2.95
C GLU A 341 -9.75 -9.07 3.63
N GLU A 342 -10.77 -9.67 4.23
CA GLU A 342 -10.68 -11.01 4.81
C GLU A 342 -10.29 -12.08 3.77
N THR A 343 -10.71 -11.89 2.51
CA THR A 343 -10.38 -12.82 1.41
C THR A 343 -8.91 -12.76 1.02
N TYR A 344 -8.25 -11.60 1.15
CA TYR A 344 -6.82 -11.45 0.91
C TYR A 344 -6.02 -12.18 2.00
N LYS A 345 -6.43 -12.07 3.27
CA LYS A 345 -5.85 -12.88 4.36
C LYS A 345 -5.92 -14.37 4.04
N GLN A 346 -7.06 -14.85 3.54
CA GLN A 346 -7.24 -16.24 3.12
C GLN A 346 -6.35 -16.63 1.94
N ARG A 347 -6.23 -15.77 0.92
CA ARG A 347 -5.37 -15.97 -0.26
C ARG A 347 -3.87 -15.97 0.11
N MET A 348 -3.44 -15.05 0.97
CA MET A 348 -2.06 -15.00 1.46
C MET A 348 -1.72 -16.20 2.33
N ASN A 349 -2.63 -16.62 3.21
CA ASN A 349 -2.50 -17.86 3.97
C ASN A 349 -2.44 -19.09 3.06
N ALA A 350 -3.26 -19.15 2.00
CA ALA A 350 -3.22 -20.22 1.01
C ALA A 350 -1.90 -20.23 0.20
N ARG A 351 -1.40 -19.05 -0.21
CA ARG A 351 -0.13 -18.90 -0.96
C ARG A 351 1.09 -19.25 -0.09
N GLN A 352 1.09 -18.90 1.19
CA GLN A 352 2.09 -19.35 2.16
C GLN A 352 2.01 -20.86 2.42
N ASN A 353 0.80 -21.44 2.45
CA ASN A 353 0.61 -22.88 2.54
C ASN A 353 1.13 -23.60 1.28
N PHE A 354 0.95 -23.03 0.09
CA PHE A 354 1.50 -23.54 -1.18
C PHE A 354 3.03 -23.45 -1.25
N LYS A 355 3.66 -22.36 -0.77
CA LYS A 355 5.13 -22.28 -0.64
C LYS A 355 5.70 -23.27 0.38
N SER A 356 4.88 -23.79 1.30
CA SER A 356 5.28 -24.81 2.29
C SER A 356 5.06 -26.25 1.83
N ALA A 357 4.33 -26.46 0.73
CA ALA A 357 4.34 -27.74 0.04
C ALA A 357 5.71 -27.87 -0.63
N GLN A 358 6.51 -28.86 -0.21
CA GLN A 358 7.78 -29.17 -0.85
C GLN A 358 7.57 -29.19 -2.37
N THR A 359 8.33 -28.36 -3.09
CA THR A 359 8.47 -28.48 -4.53
C THR A 359 8.76 -29.96 -4.80
N ILE A 360 7.91 -30.64 -5.57
CA ILE A 360 8.24 -31.99 -6.05
C ILE A 360 9.48 -31.79 -6.92
N THR A 361 10.66 -31.99 -6.32
CA THR A 361 11.91 -32.03 -7.04
C THR A 361 11.80 -33.24 -7.94
N LYS A 362 11.55 -33.00 -9.23
CA LYS A 362 11.68 -34.07 -10.21
C LYS A 362 13.09 -34.64 -10.00
N PRO A 363 13.25 -35.96 -9.75
CA PRO A 363 14.57 -36.53 -9.64
C PRO A 363 15.37 -36.13 -10.89
N PRO A 364 16.67 -35.83 -10.76
CA PRO A 364 17.48 -35.37 -11.88
C PRO A 364 17.25 -36.29 -13.08
N LYS A 365 16.85 -35.71 -14.22
CA LYS A 365 16.60 -36.49 -15.44
C LYS A 365 17.90 -37.22 -15.79
N ILE A 366 17.91 -38.55 -15.65
CA ILE A 366 19.05 -39.37 -16.02
C ILE A 366 19.24 -39.23 -17.52
N GLY A 367 20.38 -38.68 -17.93
CA GLY A 367 20.73 -38.54 -19.33
C GLY A 367 20.83 -39.91 -19.99
N ARG A 368 20.37 -40.00 -21.24
CA ARG A 368 20.35 -41.25 -22.02
C ARG A 368 21.74 -41.93 -22.11
N ASN A 369 22.82 -41.16 -21.97
CA ASN A 369 24.21 -41.64 -22.00
C ASN A 369 24.88 -41.78 -20.62
N ASP A 370 24.21 -41.40 -19.53
CA ASP A 370 24.76 -41.46 -18.16
C ASP A 370 24.84 -42.91 -17.66
N LEU A 371 25.63 -43.17 -16.63
CA LEU A 371 25.70 -44.48 -16.00
C LEU A 371 24.34 -44.84 -15.39
N CYS A 372 23.92 -46.08 -15.62
CA CYS A 372 22.63 -46.57 -15.18
C CYS A 372 22.61 -46.72 -13.65
N PRO A 373 21.61 -46.16 -12.94
CA PRO A 373 21.58 -46.15 -11.48
C PRO A 373 21.38 -47.54 -10.85
N CYS A 374 21.07 -48.57 -11.63
CA CYS A 374 20.94 -49.96 -11.15
C CYS A 374 22.29 -50.63 -10.79
N GLY A 375 23.41 -49.91 -10.91
CA GLY A 375 24.74 -50.42 -10.56
C GLY A 375 25.37 -51.34 -11.62
N SER A 376 24.77 -51.48 -12.81
CA SER A 376 25.27 -52.38 -13.86
C SER A 376 26.56 -51.92 -14.56
N GLY A 377 27.02 -50.69 -14.31
CA GLY A 377 28.17 -50.08 -14.99
C GLY A 377 27.94 -49.71 -16.46
N LYS A 378 26.73 -49.87 -17.01
CA LYS A 378 26.37 -49.56 -18.40
C LYS A 378 25.69 -48.20 -18.53
N LYS A 379 25.75 -47.56 -19.72
CA LYS A 379 24.96 -46.35 -20.03
C LYS A 379 23.45 -46.64 -19.96
N TYR A 380 22.64 -45.68 -19.47
CA TYR A 380 21.20 -45.84 -19.20
C TYR A 380 20.43 -46.41 -20.41
N LYS A 381 20.65 -45.88 -21.62
CA LYS A 381 20.03 -46.38 -22.87
C LYS A 381 20.32 -47.83 -23.23
N LYS A 382 21.36 -48.43 -22.66
CA LYS A 382 21.75 -49.83 -22.91
C LYS A 382 21.36 -50.75 -21.76
N CYS A 383 20.70 -50.24 -20.72
CA CYS A 383 20.28 -50.97 -19.54
C CYS A 383 18.80 -50.69 -19.22
N CYS A 384 18.49 -49.90 -18.19
CA CYS A 384 17.11 -49.63 -17.75
C CYS A 384 16.33 -48.68 -18.65
N GLY A 385 16.99 -47.94 -19.56
CA GLY A 385 16.36 -47.03 -20.52
C GLY A 385 16.19 -47.62 -21.92
N LYS A 386 15.96 -48.94 -22.01
CA LYS A 386 15.65 -49.65 -23.26
C LYS A 386 14.16 -49.59 -23.58
#